data_AF-A0A962NZ21-F1
#
_entry.id   AF-A0A962NZ21-F1
#
_cell.length_a   1.000
_cell.length_b   1.000
_cell.length_c   1.000
_cell.angle_alpha   90.00
_cell.angle_beta   90.00
_cell.angle_gamma   90.00
#
_symmetry.space_group_name_H-M   'P 1'
#
loop_
_entity.id
_entity.type
_entity.pdbx_description
1 polymer ?
#
loop_
_entity_poly.entity_id
_entity_poly.type
_entity_poly.pdbx_seq_one_letter_code
_entity_poly.pdbx_strand_id
1 'polypeptide(L)'
;MTSTDTSNEEFEHKLSLRHLREEDYADVKELWDDIYAGLNTGYPFKKFKAQLTAFPEGQICIEDHGKVVAAAFSVVIDYDKFGDKHTYEEITGDAYLTTYDPNGDVLYGVDVFVSS
;
A
#
# COMPACT_ATOMS: atom_id res chain seq x y z
N MET A 1 31.33 37.45 -11.98
CA MET A 1 30.75 37.08 -10.67
C MET A 1 29.26 36.89 -10.88
N THR A 2 28.86 35.65 -11.16
CA THR A 2 27.46 35.23 -11.16
C THR A 2 27.47 33.97 -10.31
N SER A 3 27.12 34.14 -9.04
CA SER A 3 26.88 33.06 -8.10
C SER A 3 25.65 32.31 -8.59
N THR A 4 25.85 31.12 -9.15
CA THR A 4 24.76 30.15 -9.31
C THR A 4 24.36 29.69 -7.91
N ASP A 5 23.12 29.99 -7.57
CA ASP A 5 22.41 29.61 -6.36
C ASP A 5 22.06 28.11 -6.48
N THR A 6 22.91 27.24 -5.91
CA THR A 6 22.82 25.78 -6.07
C THR A 6 22.33 25.09 -4.79
N SER A 7 21.42 25.69 -4.02
CA SER A 7 21.09 25.16 -2.67
C SER A 7 19.64 24.85 -2.37
N ASN A 8 18.72 24.79 -3.34
CA ASN A 8 17.29 24.57 -3.04
C ASN A 8 16.60 23.39 -3.73
N GLU A 9 17.24 22.63 -4.62
CA GLU A 9 16.60 21.47 -5.26
C GLU A 9 16.69 20.18 -4.43
N GLU A 10 17.63 20.06 -3.48
CA GLU A 10 17.80 18.83 -2.67
C GLU A 10 16.76 18.66 -1.53
N PHE A 11 15.93 19.67 -1.24
CA PHE A 11 15.04 19.67 -0.08
C PHE A 11 13.55 19.74 -0.41
N GLU A 12 13.16 19.72 -1.69
CA GLU A 12 11.75 19.73 -2.07
C GLU A 12 11.26 18.30 -2.32
N HIS A 13 10.32 17.81 -1.51
CA HIS A 13 9.71 16.49 -1.71
C HIS A 13 9.04 16.41 -3.08
N LYS A 14 9.29 15.33 -3.82
CA LYS A 14 8.63 15.05 -5.10
C LYS A 14 7.60 13.95 -4.92
N LEU A 15 6.54 14.27 -4.17
CA LEU A 15 5.47 13.33 -3.85
C LEU A 15 4.65 13.00 -5.09
N SER A 16 4.72 11.74 -5.53
CA SER A 16 4.00 11.23 -6.69
C SER A 16 3.04 10.11 -6.27
N LEU A 17 1.74 10.30 -6.51
CA LEU A 17 0.75 9.24 -6.36
C LEU A 17 0.77 8.32 -7.58
N ARG A 18 0.88 7.01 -7.35
CA ARG A 18 0.76 5.99 -8.40
C ARG A 18 0.28 4.66 -7.84
N HIS A 19 -0.04 3.71 -8.73
CA HIS A 19 -0.23 2.33 -8.34
C HIS A 19 1.10 1.66 -7.96
N LEU A 20 1.02 0.71 -7.03
CA LEU A 20 2.13 -0.16 -6.66
C LEU A 20 2.45 -1.14 -7.80
N ARG A 21 3.72 -1.56 -7.83
CA ARG A 21 4.28 -2.52 -8.76
C ARG A 21 5.00 -3.61 -7.99
N GLU A 22 5.21 -4.77 -8.62
CA GLU A 22 5.92 -5.88 -7.96
C GLU A 22 7.35 -5.49 -7.54
N GLU A 23 8.00 -4.59 -8.29
CA GLU A 23 9.33 -4.05 -8.00
C GLU A 23 9.39 -3.20 -6.71
N ASP A 24 8.26 -2.64 -6.26
CA ASP A 24 8.18 -1.81 -5.05
C ASP A 24 8.21 -2.64 -3.75
N TYR A 25 8.20 -3.97 -3.84
CA TYR A 25 8.11 -4.84 -2.67
C TYR A 25 9.20 -4.56 -1.64
N ALA A 26 10.43 -4.26 -2.08
CA ALA A 26 11.54 -3.99 -1.17
C ALA A 26 11.25 -2.77 -0.28
N ASP A 27 10.79 -1.67 -0.89
CA ASP A 27 10.44 -0.44 -0.19
C ASP A 27 9.22 -0.65 0.72
N VAL A 28 8.20 -1.37 0.25
CA VAL A 28 7.01 -1.68 1.05
C VAL A 28 7.35 -2.54 2.26
N LYS A 29 8.25 -3.51 2.08
CA LYS A 29 8.72 -4.36 3.18
C LYS A 29 9.51 -3.54 4.20
N GLU A 30 10.37 -2.63 3.75
CA GLU A 30 11.12 -1.71 4.62
C GLU A 30 10.15 -0.83 5.43
N LEU A 31 9.17 -0.20 4.78
CA LEU A 31 8.13 0.59 5.45
C LEU A 31 7.37 -0.22 6.51
N TRP A 32 6.99 -1.45 6.17
CA TRP A 32 6.29 -2.34 7.09
C TRP A 32 7.16 -2.70 8.30
N ASP A 33 8.43 -3.06 8.06
CA ASP A 33 9.37 -3.41 9.12
C ASP A 33 9.62 -2.21 10.05
N ASP A 34 9.70 -0.99 9.52
CA ASP A 34 9.90 0.22 10.31
C ASP A 34 8.69 0.54 11.19
N ILE A 35 7.47 0.45 10.63
CA ILE A 35 6.22 0.79 11.33
C ILE A 35 5.83 -0.30 12.33
N TYR A 36 6.10 -1.56 12.00
CA TYR A 36 5.77 -2.74 12.82
C TYR A 36 7.01 -3.41 13.41
N ALA A 37 8.08 -2.66 13.69
CA ALA A 37 9.37 -3.18 14.17
C ALA A 37 9.26 -4.10 15.40
N GLY A 38 8.20 -3.96 16.21
CA GLY A 38 7.92 -4.83 17.37
C GLY A 38 7.34 -6.20 17.04
N LEU A 39 6.85 -6.44 15.82
CA LEU A 39 6.19 -7.69 15.42
C LEU A 39 7.13 -8.68 14.74
N ASN A 40 8.25 -8.23 14.15
CA ASN A 40 9.27 -9.04 13.48
C ASN A 40 8.72 -10.09 12.47
N THR A 41 7.56 -9.81 11.89
CA THR A 41 6.87 -10.70 10.94
C THR A 41 7.29 -10.44 9.50
N GLY A 42 7.60 -9.18 9.18
CA GLY A 42 7.78 -8.68 7.83
C GLY A 42 6.53 -8.83 6.96
N TYR A 43 6.40 -8.00 5.94
CA TYR A 43 5.29 -8.14 5.00
C TYR A 43 5.52 -9.33 4.05
N PRO A 44 4.67 -10.38 4.02
CA PRO A 44 4.94 -11.55 3.19
C PRO A 44 4.79 -11.23 1.69
N PHE A 45 5.85 -11.46 0.90
CA PHE A 45 5.83 -11.26 -0.56
C PHE A 45 4.63 -11.88 -1.27
N LYS A 46 4.19 -13.07 -0.83
CA LYS A 46 3.03 -13.76 -1.43
C LYS A 46 1.73 -12.96 -1.26
N LYS A 47 1.53 -12.31 -0.12
CA LYS A 47 0.34 -11.49 0.15
C LYS A 47 0.37 -10.20 -0.67
N PHE A 48 1.53 -9.52 -0.70
CA PHE A 48 1.77 -8.36 -1.57
C PHE A 48 1.45 -8.67 -3.04
N LYS A 49 2.01 -9.76 -3.57
CA LYS A 49 1.77 -10.18 -4.95
C LYS A 49 0.31 -10.55 -5.21
N ALA A 50 -0.35 -11.21 -4.25
CA ALA A 50 -1.77 -11.55 -4.39
C ALA A 50 -2.64 -10.29 -4.47
N GLN A 51 -2.39 -9.29 -3.64
CA GLN A 51 -3.12 -8.02 -3.67
C GLN A 51 -2.97 -7.29 -5.01
N LEU A 52 -1.73 -7.17 -5.50
CA LEU A 52 -1.44 -6.60 -6.82
C LEU A 52 -2.12 -7.37 -7.96
N THR A 53 -2.24 -8.69 -7.83
CA THR A 53 -2.86 -9.53 -8.86
C THR A 53 -4.38 -9.44 -8.82
N ALA A 54 -4.97 -9.41 -7.63
CA ALA A 54 -6.41 -9.44 -7.44
C ALA A 54 -7.07 -8.11 -7.80
N PHE A 55 -6.51 -6.99 -7.34
CA PHE A 55 -7.08 -5.67 -7.56
C PHE A 55 -5.99 -4.59 -7.67
N PRO A 56 -5.25 -4.52 -8.79
CA PRO A 56 -4.11 -3.62 -8.95
C PRO A 56 -4.47 -2.14 -8.80
N GLU A 57 -5.67 -1.73 -9.23
CA GLU A 57 -6.16 -0.36 -9.14
C GLU A 57 -6.37 0.08 -7.69
N GLY A 58 -6.59 -0.86 -6.77
CA GLY A 58 -6.78 -0.59 -5.34
C GLY A 58 -5.51 -0.50 -4.52
N GLN A 59 -4.34 -0.77 -5.12
CA GLN A 59 -3.06 -0.78 -4.42
C GLN A 59 -2.24 0.43 -4.86
N ILE A 60 -2.17 1.45 -4.01
CA ILE A 60 -1.54 2.73 -4.34
C ILE A 60 -0.41 3.07 -3.39
N CYS A 61 0.51 3.89 -3.86
CA CYS A 61 1.61 4.40 -3.06
C CYS A 61 1.88 5.88 -3.33
N ILE A 62 2.57 6.50 -2.37
CA ILE A 62 3.27 7.76 -2.57
C ILE A 62 4.76 7.44 -2.75
N GLU A 63 5.30 7.87 -3.88
CA GLU A 63 6.72 7.83 -4.19
C GLU A 63 7.35 9.19 -3.91
N ASP A 64 8.52 9.21 -3.29
CA ASP A 64 9.41 10.37 -3.21
C ASP A 64 10.79 9.98 -3.74
N HIS A 65 11.27 10.65 -4.78
CA HIS A 65 12.57 10.40 -5.42
C HIS A 65 12.84 8.91 -5.78
N GLY A 66 11.81 8.20 -6.27
CA GLY A 66 11.94 6.80 -6.67
C GLY A 66 11.80 5.79 -5.52
N LYS A 67 11.60 6.25 -4.28
CA LYS A 67 11.35 5.40 -3.11
C LYS A 67 9.89 5.49 -2.69
N VAL A 68 9.26 4.35 -2.41
CA VAL A 68 7.92 4.34 -1.79
C VAL A 68 8.02 4.79 -0.34
N VAL A 69 7.26 5.84 0.03
CA VAL A 69 7.23 6.43 1.38
C VAL A 69 5.89 6.25 2.10
N ALA A 70 4.85 5.86 1.36
CA ALA A 70 3.55 5.50 1.92
C ALA A 70 2.82 4.54 0.99
N ALA A 71 1.93 3.71 1.53
CA ALA A 71 1.05 2.85 0.74
C ALA A 71 -0.34 2.70 1.36
N ALA A 72 -1.31 2.45 0.50
CA ALA A 72 -2.67 2.10 0.88
C ALA A 72 -3.15 0.92 0.03
N PHE A 73 -3.76 -0.05 0.71
CA PHE A 73 -4.28 -1.28 0.13
C PHE A 73 -5.80 -1.30 0.29
N SER A 74 -6.51 -1.74 -0.73
CA SER A 74 -7.97 -1.80 -0.71
C SER A 74 -8.50 -2.98 -1.51
N VAL A 75 -9.78 -3.28 -1.32
CA VAL A 75 -10.50 -4.34 -2.04
C VAL A 75 -11.96 -3.94 -2.23
N VAL A 76 -12.52 -4.20 -3.41
CA VAL A 76 -13.97 -4.08 -3.63
C VAL A 76 -14.63 -5.36 -3.14
N ILE A 77 -15.62 -5.23 -2.28
CA ILE A 77 -16.39 -6.35 -1.72
C ILE A 77 -17.89 -6.11 -1.88
N ASP A 78 -18.63 -7.20 -1.86
CA ASP A 78 -20.08 -7.22 -1.68
C ASP A 78 -20.38 -7.21 -0.17
N TYR A 79 -20.87 -6.08 0.33
CA TYR A 79 -21.05 -5.83 1.76
C TYR A 79 -22.07 -6.77 2.41
N ASP A 80 -23.11 -7.20 1.69
CA ASP A 80 -24.14 -8.10 2.20
C ASP A 80 -23.57 -9.47 2.63
N LYS A 81 -22.39 -9.87 2.11
CA LYS A 81 -21.70 -11.11 2.50
C LYS A 81 -21.02 -11.03 3.87
N PHE A 82 -20.74 -9.84 4.39
CA PHE A 82 -19.94 -9.63 5.60
C PHE A 82 -20.67 -8.81 6.67
N GLY A 83 -21.38 -7.76 6.28
CA GLY A 83 -22.05 -6.82 7.17
C GLY A 83 -21.11 -6.12 8.15
N ASP A 84 -21.70 -5.56 9.21
CA ASP A 84 -20.99 -4.76 10.23
C ASP A 84 -20.00 -5.57 11.10
N LYS A 85 -20.15 -6.90 11.15
CA LYS A 85 -19.36 -7.76 12.02
C LYS A 85 -18.61 -8.78 11.19
N HIS A 86 -17.33 -8.51 10.98
CA HIS A 86 -16.39 -9.40 10.32
C HIS A 86 -15.01 -9.25 10.96
N THR A 87 -14.19 -10.28 10.83
CA THR A 87 -12.76 -10.21 11.14
C THR A 87 -11.97 -9.75 9.92
N TYR A 88 -10.73 -9.32 10.14
CA TYR A 88 -9.79 -8.99 9.06
C TYR A 88 -9.59 -10.19 8.12
N GLU A 89 -9.41 -11.39 8.67
CA GLU A 89 -9.18 -12.61 7.90
C GLU A 89 -10.38 -12.96 7.01
N GLU A 90 -11.61 -12.81 7.52
CA GLU A 90 -12.84 -13.07 6.77
C GLU A 90 -13.02 -12.09 5.61
N ILE A 91 -12.91 -10.77 5.86
CA ILE A 91 -13.22 -9.76 4.84
C ILE A 91 -12.11 -9.60 3.80
N THR A 92 -10.85 -9.86 4.16
CA THR A 92 -9.70 -9.71 3.25
C THR A 92 -9.24 -11.04 2.65
N GLY A 93 -9.75 -12.17 3.13
CA GLY A 93 -9.22 -13.49 2.79
C GLY A 93 -7.78 -13.67 3.27
N ASP A 94 -7.50 -13.34 4.53
CA ASP A 94 -6.15 -13.32 5.12
C ASP A 94 -5.15 -12.46 4.29
N ALA A 95 -5.60 -11.28 3.86
CA ALA A 95 -4.88 -10.34 2.99
C ALA A 95 -4.52 -10.87 1.58
N TYR A 96 -5.01 -12.05 1.17
CA TYR A 96 -4.88 -12.52 -0.22
C TYR A 96 -5.92 -11.90 -1.16
N LEU A 97 -6.88 -11.14 -0.63
CA LEU A 97 -8.01 -10.52 -1.36
C LEU A 97 -8.87 -11.53 -2.11
N THR A 98 -9.05 -12.74 -1.56
CA THR A 98 -9.91 -13.77 -2.18
C THR A 98 -11.39 -13.42 -2.17
N THR A 99 -11.76 -12.36 -1.45
CA THR A 99 -13.11 -11.78 -1.35
C THR A 99 -13.39 -10.70 -2.38
N TYR A 100 -12.39 -10.34 -3.21
CA TYR A 100 -12.56 -9.34 -4.26
C TYR A 100 -13.75 -9.66 -5.16
N ASP A 101 -14.67 -8.70 -5.27
CA ASP A 101 -15.82 -8.77 -6.14
C ASP A 101 -15.86 -7.50 -7.02
N PRO A 102 -15.61 -7.59 -8.34
CA PRO A 102 -15.66 -6.43 -9.22
C PRO A 102 -17.07 -5.82 -9.34
N ASN A 103 -18.11 -6.52 -8.89
CA ASN A 103 -19.49 -6.00 -8.84
C ASN A 103 -19.91 -5.61 -7.41
N GLY A 104 -18.97 -5.63 -6.46
CA GLY A 104 -19.23 -5.22 -5.08
C GLY A 104 -19.61 -3.75 -4.98
N ASP A 105 -20.20 -3.41 -3.84
CA ASP A 105 -20.80 -2.11 -3.56
C ASP A 105 -19.99 -1.28 -2.54
N VAL A 106 -18.95 -1.87 -1.94
CA VAL A 106 -18.08 -1.21 -0.96
C VAL A 106 -16.60 -1.35 -1.34
N LEU A 107 -15.87 -0.24 -1.29
CA LEU A 107 -14.42 -0.22 -1.30
C LEU A 107 -13.90 -0.27 0.15
N TYR A 108 -13.37 -1.42 0.55
CA TYR A 108 -12.82 -1.65 1.87
C TYR A 108 -11.33 -1.31 1.92
N GLY A 109 -10.92 -0.46 2.88
CA GLY A 109 -9.51 -0.17 3.14
C GLY A 109 -8.88 -1.30 3.96
N VAL A 110 -7.89 -1.97 3.40
CA VAL A 110 -7.20 -3.14 3.99
C VAL A 110 -6.11 -2.67 4.94
N ASP A 111 -5.18 -1.85 4.46
CA ASP A 111 -4.05 -1.32 5.23
C ASP A 111 -3.68 0.06 4.70
N VAL A 112 -3.24 0.96 5.59
CA VAL A 112 -2.67 2.26 5.24
C VAL A 112 -1.48 2.53 6.15
N PHE A 113 -0.35 2.87 5.55
CA PHE A 113 0.87 3.12 6.31
C PHE A 113 1.75 4.17 5.63
N VAL A 114 2.42 4.97 6.46
CA VAL A 114 3.22 6.15 6.06
C VAL A 114 4.51 6.14 6.87
N SER A 115 5.64 6.38 6.20
CA SER A 115 6.93 6.56 6.87
C SER A 115 6.86 7.70 7.88
N SER A 116 7.54 7.55 9.03
CA SER A 116 7.54 8.50 10.14
C SER A 116 8.37 9.75 9.89
#